data_AF-A0A0W0WRU5-F1
#
_entry.id   AF-A0A0W0WRU5-F1
#
_cell.length_a   1.000
_cell.length_b   1.000
_cell.length_c   1.000
_cell.angle_alpha   90.00
_cell.angle_beta   90.00
_cell.angle_gamma   90.00
#
_symmetry.space_group_name_H-M   'P 1'
#
loop_
_entity.id
_entity.type
_entity.pdbx_description
1 polymer ?
#
loop_
_entity_poly.entity_id
_entity_poly.type
_entity_poly.pdbx_seq_one_letter_code
_entity_poly.pdbx_strand_id
1 'polypeptide(L)'
;MIESLSIAKVATYGEQAENLSGLSKFNFIFGSNGTGKTTISRVIADPGGYEHCTANWTANTKLQTLVYNRDFIDSNFNPSTEIKGVFTLGMENIESQNEILRAKSDVEELRKKIITLKKNLEGEDGQGGKNEELKTLEENLKNKCWFQKQQYDDKLHSAFEGYRNNKDKFKEKIIQEWKDNTVTLKPLADLEKNAKTIFGKTPDKEILIPSFNSATLIEYESISILSKRVLGKADVDIAGMIRKLGNSDWIRQGRQFYEENEGVCPFCQQETNDDFAKSLTEYFDETFEEDTKTIDDLEANYKSKAALLQQEITEIISKPSRFLDIEKLTLEKQLLDTRVTRWLPSEIPSRILLAP
;
A
#
# COMPACT_ATOMS: atom_id res chain seq x y z
N MET A 1 -71.93 65.16 -3.44
CA MET A 1 -71.74 66.18 -4.51
C MET A 1 -70.60 67.10 -4.07
N ILE A 2 -69.91 67.81 -4.96
CA ILE A 2 -68.88 68.77 -4.52
C ILE A 2 -69.57 70.05 -4.05
N GLU A 3 -69.27 70.50 -2.83
CA GLU A 3 -69.84 71.70 -2.22
C GLU A 3 -68.94 72.92 -2.44
N SER A 4 -67.62 72.71 -2.37
CA SER A 4 -66.63 73.75 -2.67
C SER A 4 -65.31 73.16 -3.16
N LEU A 5 -64.56 73.97 -3.89
CA LEU A 5 -63.20 73.70 -4.34
C LEU A 5 -62.28 74.86 -3.93
N SER A 6 -61.16 74.54 -3.29
CA SER A 6 -60.07 75.47 -3.00
C SER A 6 -58.88 75.10 -3.88
N ILE A 7 -58.35 76.04 -4.65
CA ILE A 7 -57.22 75.80 -5.56
C ILE A 7 -56.15 76.86 -5.32
N ALA A 8 -54.93 76.40 -5.02
CA ALA A 8 -53.77 77.27 -4.81
C ALA A 8 -52.51 76.60 -5.36
N LYS A 9 -51.51 77.39 -5.76
CA LYS A 9 -50.15 76.95 -6.11
C LYS A 9 -50.07 75.84 -7.17
N VAL A 10 -50.99 75.83 -8.13
CA VAL A 10 -51.03 74.84 -9.21
C VAL A 10 -51.26 75.53 -10.55
N ALA A 11 -50.38 75.28 -11.51
CA ALA A 11 -50.41 75.85 -12.86
C ALA A 11 -50.51 77.38 -12.87
N THR A 12 -51.69 77.94 -13.16
CA THR A 12 -51.93 79.39 -13.25
C THR A 12 -52.55 79.98 -11.98
N TYR A 13 -52.78 79.17 -10.94
CA TYR A 13 -53.28 79.61 -9.64
C TYR A 13 -52.12 80.06 -8.75
N GLY A 14 -52.24 81.25 -8.17
CA GLY A 14 -51.21 81.86 -7.33
C GLY A 14 -51.10 81.26 -5.93
N GLU A 15 -50.31 81.93 -5.09
CA GLU A 15 -50.07 81.53 -3.69
C GLU A 15 -51.33 81.62 -2.81
N GLN A 16 -52.23 82.56 -3.10
CA GLN A 16 -53.50 82.69 -2.41
C GLN A 16 -54.52 81.70 -2.97
N ALA A 17 -55.24 81.04 -2.07
CA ALA A 17 -56.24 80.05 -2.42
C ALA A 17 -57.50 80.72 -3.00
N GLU A 18 -57.83 80.35 -4.23
CA GLU A 18 -59.08 80.73 -4.89
C GLU A 18 -60.17 79.71 -4.52
N ASN A 19 -61.27 80.21 -3.97
CA ASN A 19 -62.35 79.38 -3.45
C ASN A 19 -63.59 79.46 -4.35
N LEU A 20 -63.92 78.34 -4.98
CA LEU A 20 -65.17 78.15 -5.70
C LEU A 20 -66.19 77.49 -4.77
N SER A 21 -67.18 78.25 -4.30
CA SER A 21 -68.23 77.79 -3.39
C SER A 21 -69.63 77.97 -4.00
N GLY A 22 -70.66 77.39 -3.39
CA GLY A 22 -72.05 77.53 -3.85
C GLY A 22 -72.34 76.73 -5.13
N LEU A 23 -71.69 75.58 -5.29
CA LEU A 23 -71.86 74.72 -6.47
C LEU A 23 -73.27 74.11 -6.51
N SER A 24 -73.91 74.18 -7.68
CA SER A 24 -75.21 73.57 -7.95
C SER A 24 -75.07 72.25 -8.69
N LYS A 25 -76.17 71.51 -8.92
CA LYS A 25 -76.13 70.22 -9.65
C LYS A 25 -75.48 70.35 -11.04
N PHE A 26 -75.62 71.52 -11.67
CA PHE A 26 -75.01 71.83 -12.96
C PHE A 26 -74.23 73.16 -12.84
N ASN A 27 -72.94 73.13 -13.15
CA ASN A 27 -72.09 74.32 -13.09
C ASN A 27 -71.45 74.54 -14.45
N PHE A 28 -71.50 75.77 -14.95
CA PHE A 28 -70.84 76.17 -16.18
C PHE A 28 -69.70 77.12 -15.84
N ILE A 29 -68.46 76.68 -16.08
CA ILE A 29 -67.26 77.48 -15.84
C ILE A 29 -66.64 77.82 -17.19
N PHE A 30 -66.62 79.11 -17.54
CA PHE A 30 -66.11 79.60 -18.82
C PHE A 30 -65.09 80.72 -18.61
N GLY A 31 -64.26 80.96 -19.61
CA GLY A 31 -63.18 81.95 -19.58
C GLY A 31 -62.27 81.79 -20.79
N SER A 32 -61.36 82.74 -21.03
CA SER A 32 -60.42 82.70 -22.15
C SER A 32 -59.41 81.55 -22.06
N ASN A 33 -58.70 81.26 -23.15
CA ASN A 33 -57.66 80.22 -23.14
C ASN A 33 -56.56 80.58 -22.12
N GLY A 34 -56.10 79.59 -21.35
CA GLY A 34 -55.06 79.79 -20.33
C GLY A 34 -55.55 80.21 -18.94
N THR A 35 -56.86 80.41 -18.71
CA THR A 35 -57.39 80.83 -17.40
C THR A 35 -57.52 79.72 -16.35
N GLY A 36 -56.84 78.58 -16.53
CA GLY A 36 -56.84 77.50 -15.53
C GLY A 36 -58.04 76.54 -15.54
N LYS A 37 -58.96 76.61 -16.53
CA LYS A 37 -60.13 75.70 -16.61
C LYS A 37 -59.76 74.21 -16.57
N THR A 38 -58.74 73.80 -17.31
CA THR A 38 -58.24 72.42 -17.31
C THR A 38 -57.63 72.03 -15.96
N THR A 39 -57.06 72.99 -15.24
CA THR A 39 -56.52 72.75 -13.89
C THR A 39 -57.64 72.41 -12.92
N ILE A 40 -58.79 73.09 -13.00
CA ILE A 40 -59.97 72.76 -12.18
C ILE A 40 -60.39 71.31 -12.44
N SER A 41 -60.46 70.88 -13.71
CA SER A 41 -60.86 69.50 -14.02
C SER A 41 -59.83 68.47 -13.54
N ARG A 42 -58.53 68.78 -13.59
CA ARG A 42 -57.47 67.93 -13.03
C ARG A 42 -57.53 67.81 -11.51
N VAL A 43 -57.75 68.92 -10.80
CA VAL A 43 -57.94 68.93 -9.34
C VAL A 43 -59.19 68.15 -8.95
N ILE A 44 -60.27 68.21 -9.73
CA ILE A 44 -61.46 67.38 -9.50
C ILE A 44 -61.16 65.89 -9.73
N ALA A 45 -60.37 65.55 -10.75
CA ALA A 45 -60.03 64.16 -11.06
C ALA A 45 -59.26 63.50 -9.92
N ASP A 46 -58.26 64.19 -9.37
CA ASP A 46 -57.47 63.73 -8.24
C ASP A 46 -57.10 64.86 -7.28
N PRO A 47 -57.98 65.20 -6.32
CA PRO A 47 -57.70 66.25 -5.33
C PRO A 47 -56.48 65.90 -4.44
N GLY A 48 -56.19 64.61 -4.25
CA GLY A 48 -55.09 64.16 -3.39
C GLY A 48 -53.71 64.36 -4.02
N GLY A 49 -53.64 64.46 -5.35
CA GLY A 49 -52.41 64.74 -6.10
C GLY A 49 -51.95 66.20 -6.02
N TYR A 50 -52.69 67.08 -5.36
CA TYR A 50 -52.38 68.51 -5.27
C TYR A 50 -52.43 68.99 -3.81
N GLU A 51 -51.26 69.10 -3.17
CA GLU A 51 -51.09 69.39 -1.74
C GLU A 51 -51.83 70.64 -1.24
N HIS A 52 -51.95 71.66 -2.09
CA HIS A 52 -52.55 72.96 -1.75
C HIS A 52 -53.98 73.13 -2.29
N CYS A 53 -54.58 72.04 -2.79
CA CYS A 53 -55.94 72.04 -3.32
C CYS A 53 -56.84 71.13 -2.48
N THR A 54 -58.09 71.52 -2.29
CA THR A 54 -59.08 70.69 -1.58
C THR A 54 -60.42 70.70 -2.32
N ALA A 55 -61.08 69.54 -2.34
CA ALA A 55 -62.43 69.36 -2.85
C ALA A 55 -63.32 68.88 -1.70
N ASN A 56 -64.25 69.72 -1.25
CA ASN A 56 -65.17 69.39 -0.17
C ASN A 56 -66.41 68.73 -0.74
N TRP A 57 -66.75 67.55 -0.22
CA TRP A 57 -67.86 66.74 -0.70
C TRP A 57 -68.98 66.72 0.33
N THR A 58 -70.23 66.67 -0.13
CA THR A 58 -71.40 66.49 0.73
C THR A 58 -71.24 65.27 1.63
N ALA A 59 -71.39 65.50 2.94
CA ALA A 59 -71.19 64.51 3.98
C ALA A 59 -69.80 63.83 3.95
N ASN A 60 -68.77 64.50 3.41
CA ASN A 60 -67.42 63.96 3.19
C ASN A 60 -67.37 62.68 2.34
N THR A 61 -68.42 62.39 1.56
CA THR A 61 -68.47 61.19 0.70
C THR A 61 -68.03 61.54 -0.72
N LYS A 62 -66.81 61.14 -1.08
CA LYS A 62 -66.29 61.27 -2.46
C LYS A 62 -67.10 60.39 -3.42
N LEU A 63 -67.59 60.98 -4.51
CA LEU A 63 -68.21 60.24 -5.60
C LEU A 63 -67.17 59.88 -6.67
N GLN A 64 -67.47 58.89 -7.50
CA GLN A 64 -66.65 58.60 -8.68
C GLN A 64 -66.57 59.84 -9.58
N THR A 65 -65.36 60.34 -9.80
CA THR A 65 -65.07 61.51 -10.62
C THR A 65 -64.78 61.07 -12.05
N LEU A 66 -65.68 61.42 -12.98
CA LEU A 66 -65.49 61.20 -14.41
C LEU A 66 -65.09 62.52 -15.07
N VAL A 67 -63.82 62.65 -15.44
CA VAL A 67 -63.25 63.86 -16.04
C VAL A 67 -62.83 63.57 -17.48
N TYR A 68 -63.54 64.17 -18.44
CA TYR A 68 -63.26 64.05 -19.86
C TYR A 68 -62.49 65.27 -20.36
N ASN A 69 -61.17 65.26 -20.16
CA ASN A 69 -60.26 66.32 -20.61
C ASN A 69 -59.20 65.75 -21.58
N ARG A 70 -58.21 66.57 -21.96
CA ARG A 70 -57.11 66.12 -22.84
C ARG A 70 -56.30 64.98 -22.23
N ASP A 71 -56.07 65.00 -20.92
CA ASP A 71 -55.29 63.96 -20.23
C ASP A 71 -56.00 62.60 -20.32
N PHE A 72 -57.34 62.58 -20.27
CA PHE A 72 -58.13 61.37 -20.52
C PHE A 72 -57.91 60.80 -21.92
N ILE A 73 -57.84 61.66 -22.93
CA ILE A 73 -57.55 61.25 -24.31
C ILE A 73 -56.14 60.68 -24.41
N ASP A 74 -55.14 61.42 -23.93
CA ASP A 74 -53.73 61.02 -24.00
C ASP A 74 -53.47 59.69 -23.26
N SER A 75 -54.16 59.44 -22.15
CA SER A 75 -54.01 58.22 -21.34
C SER A 75 -54.72 56.99 -21.91
N ASN A 76 -55.81 57.18 -22.67
CA ASN A 76 -56.63 56.08 -23.17
C ASN A 76 -56.51 55.85 -24.69
N PHE A 77 -55.92 56.79 -25.42
CA PHE A 77 -55.80 56.76 -26.87
C PHE A 77 -54.37 57.09 -27.29
N ASN A 78 -53.47 56.14 -27.13
CA ASN A 78 -52.08 56.28 -27.58
C ASN A 78 -51.89 55.47 -28.87
N PRO A 79 -51.46 56.06 -30.00
CA PRO A 79 -51.19 55.31 -31.22
C PRO A 79 -50.01 54.35 -31.00
N SER A 80 -50.24 53.04 -31.16
CA SER A 80 -49.17 52.05 -31.08
C SER A 80 -48.08 52.34 -32.13
N THR A 81 -46.82 52.41 -31.71
CA THR A 81 -45.68 52.73 -32.60
C THR A 81 -45.36 51.65 -33.62
N GLU A 82 -45.76 50.40 -33.39
CA GLU A 82 -45.50 49.27 -34.28
C GLU A 82 -46.58 49.02 -35.35
N ILE A 83 -47.85 49.41 -35.09
CA ILE A 83 -48.97 49.15 -36.01
C ILE A 83 -49.77 50.44 -36.22
N LYS A 84 -49.63 51.05 -37.40
CA LYS A 84 -50.42 52.23 -37.77
C LYS A 84 -51.90 51.84 -37.89
N GLY A 85 -52.77 52.49 -37.12
CA GLY A 85 -54.24 52.37 -37.22
C GLY A 85 -54.92 51.50 -36.17
N VAL A 86 -54.18 50.93 -35.22
CA VAL A 86 -54.76 50.19 -34.08
C VAL A 86 -54.81 51.12 -32.86
N PHE A 87 -56.02 51.42 -32.40
CA PHE A 87 -56.27 52.16 -31.16
C PHE A 87 -56.65 51.16 -30.07
N THR A 88 -55.76 50.93 -29.11
CA THR A 88 -56.07 50.14 -27.92
C THR A 88 -56.82 51.01 -26.92
N LEU A 89 -58.06 50.60 -26.60
CA LEU A 89 -58.89 51.26 -25.59
C LEU A 89 -58.53 50.72 -24.19
N GLY A 90 -58.21 51.64 -23.26
CA GLY A 90 -58.04 51.36 -21.83
C GLY A 90 -56.58 51.25 -21.36
N MET A 91 -56.27 51.87 -20.21
CA MET A 91 -54.94 51.89 -19.59
C MET A 91 -54.35 50.47 -19.35
N GLU A 92 -55.17 49.50 -18.92
CA GLU A 92 -54.75 48.12 -18.66
C GLU A 92 -54.18 47.41 -19.90
N ASN A 93 -54.71 47.72 -21.10
CA ASN A 93 -54.24 47.15 -22.36
C ASN A 93 -52.87 47.71 -22.78
N ILE A 94 -52.55 48.94 -22.38
CA ILE A 94 -51.28 49.62 -22.69
C ILE A 94 -50.17 49.10 -21.78
N GLU A 95 -50.44 48.94 -20.47
CA GLU A 95 -49.49 48.35 -19.53
C GLU A 95 -49.12 46.92 -19.93
N SER A 96 -50.12 46.09 -20.25
CA SER A 96 -49.91 44.71 -20.71
C SER A 96 -49.07 44.65 -22.01
N GLN A 97 -49.28 45.56 -22.95
CA GLN A 97 -48.48 45.64 -24.18
C GLN A 97 -47.02 46.03 -23.90
N ASN A 98 -46.78 46.98 -22.99
CA ASN A 98 -45.44 47.37 -22.59
C ASN A 98 -44.71 46.23 -21.86
N GLU A 99 -45.40 45.46 -21.03
CA GLU A 99 -44.84 44.26 -20.39
C GLU A 99 -44.45 43.19 -21.42
N ILE A 100 -45.28 42.96 -22.44
CA ILE A 100 -44.95 42.04 -23.54
C ILE A 100 -43.70 42.51 -24.29
N LEU A 101 -43.58 43.81 -24.57
CA LEU A 101 -42.39 44.36 -25.24
C LEU A 101 -41.12 44.20 -24.39
N ARG A 102 -41.20 44.48 -23.09
CA ARG A 102 -40.09 44.25 -22.15
C ARG A 102 -39.70 42.77 -22.11
N ALA A 103 -40.67 41.88 -21.91
CA ALA A 103 -40.42 40.44 -21.88
C ALA A 103 -39.80 39.92 -23.18
N LYS A 104 -40.23 40.43 -24.34
CA LYS A 104 -39.60 40.10 -25.63
C LYS A 104 -38.14 40.59 -25.71
N SER A 105 -37.87 41.80 -25.25
CA SER A 105 -36.49 42.34 -25.18
C SER A 105 -35.61 41.49 -24.27
N ASP A 106 -36.12 41.11 -23.09
CA ASP A 106 -35.41 40.27 -22.13
C ASP A 106 -35.11 38.87 -22.71
N VAL A 107 -36.07 38.27 -23.42
CA VAL A 107 -35.87 36.99 -24.11
C VAL A 107 -34.76 37.10 -25.16
N GLU A 108 -34.72 38.17 -25.95
CA GLU A 108 -33.66 38.38 -26.95
C GLU A 108 -32.29 38.63 -26.29
N GLU A 109 -32.23 39.35 -25.17
CA GLU A 109 -30.99 39.52 -24.42
C GLU A 109 -30.49 38.19 -23.83
N LEU A 110 -31.38 37.40 -23.23
CA LEU A 110 -31.05 36.08 -22.70
C LEU A 110 -30.59 35.12 -23.80
N ARG A 111 -31.24 35.14 -24.98
CA ARG A 111 -30.81 34.37 -26.15
C ARG A 111 -29.39 34.74 -26.57
N LYS A 112 -29.07 36.04 -26.66
CA LYS A 112 -27.71 36.50 -26.95
C LYS A 112 -26.70 36.01 -25.92
N LYS A 113 -27.02 36.11 -24.62
CA LYS A 113 -26.16 35.59 -23.54
C LYS A 113 -25.92 34.09 -23.66
N ILE A 114 -26.97 33.29 -23.91
CA ILE A 114 -26.85 31.84 -24.11
C ILE A 114 -25.92 31.52 -25.28
N ILE A 115 -26.07 32.20 -26.41
CA ILE A 115 -25.23 32.00 -27.59
C ILE A 115 -23.76 32.32 -27.26
N THR A 116 -23.48 33.44 -26.59
CA THR A 116 -22.13 33.82 -26.19
C THR A 116 -21.52 32.83 -25.21
N LEU A 117 -22.26 32.40 -24.19
CA LEU A 117 -21.79 31.42 -23.20
C LEU A 117 -21.51 30.07 -23.86
N LYS A 118 -22.37 29.64 -24.78
CA LYS A 118 -22.19 28.39 -25.52
C LYS A 118 -20.96 28.45 -26.43
N LYS A 119 -20.75 29.56 -27.16
CA LYS A 119 -19.52 29.80 -27.94
C LYS A 119 -18.27 29.79 -27.07
N ASN A 120 -18.31 30.34 -25.86
CA ASN A 120 -17.16 30.30 -24.95
C ASN A 120 -16.86 28.88 -24.43
N LEU A 121 -17.91 28.08 -24.18
CA LEU A 121 -17.77 26.70 -23.70
C LEU A 121 -17.28 25.75 -24.80
N GLU A 122 -17.84 25.85 -26.00
CA GLU A 122 -17.70 24.85 -27.08
C GLU A 122 -16.93 25.36 -28.31
N GLY A 123 -16.57 26.65 -28.39
CA GLY A 123 -16.00 27.26 -29.58
C GLY A 123 -17.06 27.67 -30.61
N GLU A 124 -16.65 28.32 -31.71
CA GLU A 124 -17.58 28.71 -32.79
C GLU A 124 -18.03 27.51 -33.65
N ASP A 125 -17.21 26.47 -33.69
CA ASP A 125 -17.35 25.24 -34.48
C ASP A 125 -17.81 24.03 -33.62
N GLY A 126 -18.03 24.22 -32.32
CA GLY A 126 -18.43 23.17 -31.39
C GLY A 126 -17.30 22.19 -31.01
N GLN A 127 -16.07 22.44 -31.45
CA GLN A 127 -14.89 21.58 -31.21
C GLN A 127 -13.78 22.31 -30.43
N GLY A 128 -14.06 23.49 -29.89
CA GLY A 128 -13.09 24.36 -29.24
C GLY A 128 -13.55 24.89 -27.88
N GLY A 129 -13.16 26.14 -27.59
CA GLY A 129 -13.53 26.84 -26.36
C GLY A 129 -12.92 26.23 -25.10
N LYS A 130 -13.57 26.49 -23.96
CA LYS A 130 -13.09 26.07 -22.63
C LYS A 130 -13.06 24.55 -22.45
N ASN A 131 -13.95 23.81 -23.10
CA ASN A 131 -13.95 22.35 -23.04
C ASN A 131 -12.70 21.75 -23.69
N GLU A 132 -12.29 22.29 -24.84
CA GLU A 132 -11.09 21.80 -25.54
C GLU A 132 -9.80 22.25 -24.84
N GLU A 133 -9.77 23.48 -24.30
CA GLU A 133 -8.69 23.92 -23.41
C GLU A 133 -8.54 22.98 -22.20
N LEU A 134 -9.65 22.58 -21.57
CA LEU A 134 -9.64 21.65 -20.44
C LEU A 134 -9.09 20.28 -20.84
N LYS A 135 -9.56 19.69 -21.95
CA LYS A 135 -9.02 18.41 -22.45
C LYS A 135 -7.53 18.50 -22.74
N THR A 136 -7.10 19.57 -23.41
CA THR A 136 -5.69 19.80 -23.72
C THR A 136 -4.85 19.90 -22.45
N LEU A 137 -5.33 20.61 -21.43
CA LEU A 137 -4.67 20.71 -20.12
C LEU A 137 -4.63 19.36 -19.40
N GLU A 138 -5.71 18.59 -19.42
CA GLU A 138 -5.76 17.25 -18.82
C GLU A 138 -4.80 16.28 -19.49
N GLU A 139 -4.73 16.27 -20.82
CA GLU A 139 -3.78 15.45 -21.58
C GLU A 139 -2.34 15.87 -21.30
N ASN A 140 -2.06 17.18 -21.26
CA ASN A 140 -0.74 17.68 -20.90
C ASN A 140 -0.32 17.28 -19.48
N LEU A 141 -1.23 17.38 -18.51
CA LEU A 141 -0.99 16.94 -17.14
C LEU A 141 -0.71 15.44 -17.09
N LYS A 142 -1.56 14.63 -17.74
CA LYS A 142 -1.42 13.18 -17.86
C LYS A 142 -0.06 12.80 -18.45
N ASN A 143 0.36 13.45 -19.53
CA ASN A 143 1.62 13.18 -20.19
C ASN A 143 2.82 13.59 -19.34
N LYS A 144 2.78 14.75 -18.66
CA LYS A 144 3.83 15.18 -17.74
C LYS A 144 4.00 14.22 -16.56
N CYS A 145 2.90 13.83 -15.91
CA CYS A 145 2.90 12.84 -14.83
C CYS A 145 3.51 11.52 -15.29
N TRP A 146 3.10 11.05 -16.47
CA TRP A 146 3.61 9.79 -17.02
C TRP A 146 5.09 9.86 -17.40
N PHE A 147 5.53 10.97 -17.98
CA PHE A 147 6.94 11.20 -18.30
C PHE A 147 7.79 11.15 -17.03
N GLN A 148 7.34 11.79 -15.95
CA GLN A 148 8.05 11.76 -14.67
C GLN A 148 8.16 10.34 -14.10
N LYS A 149 7.09 9.55 -14.21
CA LYS A 149 7.10 8.13 -13.82
C LYS A 149 8.15 7.34 -14.59
N GLN A 150 8.23 7.53 -15.91
CA GLN A 150 9.17 6.81 -16.77
C GLN A 150 10.64 7.02 -16.35
N GLN A 151 10.99 8.21 -15.84
CA GLN A 151 12.35 8.50 -15.38
C GLN A 151 12.80 7.66 -14.17
N TYR A 152 11.86 7.25 -13.31
CA TYR A 152 12.16 6.48 -12.09
C TYR A 152 11.73 5.03 -12.17
N ASP A 153 11.18 4.64 -13.32
CA ASP A 153 10.42 3.42 -13.47
C ASP A 153 11.26 2.18 -13.27
N ASP A 154 12.48 2.18 -13.80
CA ASP A 154 13.39 1.05 -13.74
C ASP A 154 13.73 0.68 -12.29
N LYS A 155 13.89 1.69 -11.43
CA LYS A 155 14.36 1.52 -10.06
C LYS A 155 13.24 1.39 -9.03
N LEU A 156 12.08 2.01 -9.29
CA LEU A 156 10.95 2.06 -8.36
C LEU A 156 9.72 1.31 -8.89
N HIS A 157 9.90 0.40 -9.85
CA HIS A 157 8.77 -0.25 -10.53
C HIS A 157 7.78 -0.90 -9.57
N SER A 158 8.29 -1.61 -8.56
CA SER A 158 7.48 -2.30 -7.55
C SER A 158 6.73 -1.33 -6.64
N ALA A 159 7.29 -0.15 -6.36
CA ALA A 159 6.62 0.87 -5.55
C ALA A 159 5.42 1.51 -6.28
N PHE A 160 5.37 1.43 -7.61
CA PHE A 160 4.26 1.94 -8.43
C PHE A 160 3.22 0.87 -8.78
N GLU A 161 3.32 -0.34 -8.22
CA GLU A 161 2.40 -1.42 -8.49
C GLU A 161 0.92 -1.01 -8.24
N GLY A 162 0.00 -1.52 -9.07
CA GLY A 162 -1.41 -1.11 -9.07
C GLY A 162 -1.73 0.14 -9.90
N TYR A 163 -0.81 1.11 -9.98
CA TYR A 163 -0.98 2.35 -10.77
C TYR A 163 -0.09 2.41 -12.01
N ARG A 164 0.97 1.58 -12.05
CA ARG A 164 2.03 1.52 -13.08
C ARG A 164 1.56 1.40 -14.52
N ASN A 165 0.44 0.72 -14.78
CA ASN A 165 0.00 0.32 -16.13
C ASN A 165 -1.10 1.22 -16.72
N ASN A 166 -1.56 2.24 -15.99
CA ASN A 166 -2.64 3.11 -16.43
C ASN A 166 -2.30 4.58 -16.17
N LYS A 167 -2.17 5.36 -17.25
CA LYS A 167 -1.81 6.78 -17.21
C LYS A 167 -2.79 7.62 -16.40
N ASP A 168 -4.09 7.34 -16.51
CA ASP A 168 -5.15 8.10 -15.82
C ASP A 168 -5.13 7.82 -14.31
N LYS A 169 -5.04 6.54 -13.92
CA LYS A 169 -4.92 6.15 -12.52
C LYS A 169 -3.66 6.72 -11.86
N PHE A 170 -2.56 6.78 -12.59
CA PHE A 170 -1.31 7.36 -12.09
C PHE A 170 -1.43 8.88 -11.87
N LYS A 171 -2.05 9.60 -12.82
CA LYS A 171 -2.37 11.03 -12.68
C LYS A 171 -3.25 11.28 -11.45
N GLU A 172 -4.33 10.53 -11.29
CA GLU A 172 -5.24 10.63 -10.13
C GLU A 172 -4.50 10.40 -8.81
N LYS A 173 -3.62 9.38 -8.77
CA LYS A 173 -2.80 9.10 -7.59
C LYS A 173 -1.84 10.25 -7.27
N ILE A 174 -1.19 10.85 -8.26
CA ILE A 174 -0.33 12.03 -8.04
C ILE A 174 -1.14 13.19 -7.45
N ILE A 175 -2.33 13.46 -8.00
CA ILE A 175 -3.18 14.55 -7.50
C ILE A 175 -3.62 14.27 -6.06
N GLN A 176 -3.94 13.02 -5.74
CA GLN A 176 -4.28 12.60 -4.39
C GLN A 176 -3.10 12.78 -3.44
N GLU A 177 -1.91 12.29 -3.79
CA GLU A 177 -0.69 12.46 -2.98
C GLU A 177 -0.33 13.94 -2.83
N TRP A 178 -0.53 14.77 -3.84
CA TRP A 178 -0.28 16.21 -3.72
C TRP A 178 -1.23 16.89 -2.71
N LYS A 179 -2.46 16.41 -2.56
CA LYS A 179 -3.45 16.95 -1.61
C LYS A 179 -3.30 16.40 -0.20
N ASP A 180 -3.08 15.09 -0.08
CA ASP A 180 -3.27 14.36 1.18
C ASP A 180 -1.94 13.93 1.84
N ASN A 181 -0.82 13.96 1.12
CA ASN A 181 0.45 13.45 1.64
C ASN A 181 1.03 14.38 2.71
N THR A 182 1.14 13.85 3.92
CA THR A 182 1.75 14.52 5.09
C THR A 182 3.11 13.95 5.47
N VAL A 183 3.60 12.97 4.71
CA VAL A 183 4.85 12.26 5.01
C VAL A 183 6.05 13.15 4.69
N THR A 184 7.06 13.10 5.55
CA THR A 184 8.33 13.81 5.31
C THR A 184 8.99 13.29 4.04
N LEU A 185 9.25 14.20 3.10
CA LEU A 185 9.91 13.90 1.84
C LEU A 185 11.36 13.45 2.11
N LYS A 186 11.75 12.35 1.48
CA LYS A 186 13.10 11.80 1.55
C LYS A 186 13.85 11.97 0.23
N PRO A 187 15.19 12.07 0.27
CA PRO A 187 16.00 12.02 -0.94
C PRO A 187 15.73 10.77 -1.78
N LEU A 188 15.78 10.92 -3.11
CA LEU A 188 15.56 9.82 -4.05
C LEU A 188 16.48 8.62 -3.78
N ALA A 189 17.75 8.87 -3.43
CA ALA A 189 18.72 7.82 -3.13
C ALA A 189 18.28 6.90 -1.97
N ASP A 190 17.65 7.49 -0.94
CA ASP A 190 17.15 6.72 0.21
C ASP A 190 15.94 5.87 -0.19
N LEU A 191 15.06 6.42 -1.02
CA LEU A 191 13.90 5.70 -1.55
C LEU A 191 14.33 4.52 -2.43
N GLU A 192 15.32 4.71 -3.31
CA GLU A 192 15.89 3.64 -4.13
C GLU A 192 16.52 2.52 -3.28
N LYS A 193 17.24 2.88 -2.21
CA LYS A 193 17.83 1.91 -1.28
C LYS A 193 16.74 1.10 -0.57
N ASN A 194 15.72 1.77 -0.05
CA ASN A 194 14.61 1.10 0.64
C ASN A 194 13.81 0.21 -0.31
N ALA A 195 13.58 0.65 -1.54
CA ALA A 195 12.88 -0.14 -2.56
C ALA A 195 13.62 -1.45 -2.85
N LYS A 196 14.97 -1.43 -2.94
CA LYS A 196 15.78 -2.65 -3.10
C LYS A 196 15.70 -3.59 -1.91
N THR A 197 15.54 -3.08 -0.69
CA THR A 197 15.44 -3.91 0.51
C THR A 197 14.05 -4.52 0.66
N ILE A 198 12.99 -3.74 0.41
CA ILE A 198 11.61 -4.17 0.63
C ILE A 198 11.09 -5.01 -0.53
N PHE A 199 11.37 -4.59 -1.77
CA PHE A 199 10.90 -5.24 -2.99
C PHE A 199 12.00 -6.05 -3.69
N GLY A 200 13.17 -6.18 -3.06
CA GLY A 200 14.23 -7.06 -3.54
C GLY A 200 13.85 -8.53 -3.44
N LYS A 201 14.75 -9.41 -3.88
CA LYS A 201 14.57 -10.85 -3.71
C LYS A 201 14.42 -11.17 -2.22
N THR A 202 13.30 -11.80 -1.87
CA THR A 202 13.11 -12.39 -0.54
C THR A 202 14.28 -13.34 -0.29
N PRO A 203 15.02 -13.19 0.83
CA PRO A 203 16.12 -14.09 1.13
C PRO A 203 15.61 -15.51 1.27
N ASP A 204 16.21 -16.45 0.54
CA ASP A 204 15.94 -17.86 0.73
C ASP A 204 16.38 -18.29 2.14
N LYS A 205 15.49 -19.00 2.84
CA LYS A 205 15.75 -19.53 4.17
C LYS A 205 16.66 -20.76 4.02
N GLU A 206 17.91 -20.59 4.40
CA GLU A 206 18.91 -21.66 4.42
C GLU A 206 18.76 -22.51 5.70
N ILE A 207 19.09 -23.79 5.58
CA ILE A 207 19.08 -24.73 6.71
C ILE A 207 20.36 -24.51 7.51
N LEU A 208 20.23 -24.42 8.83
CA LEU A 208 21.38 -24.34 9.73
C LEU A 208 22.18 -25.64 9.66
N ILE A 209 23.48 -25.53 9.44
CA ILE A 209 24.39 -26.68 9.47
C ILE A 209 24.52 -27.13 10.93
N PRO A 210 24.16 -28.38 11.25
CA PRO A 210 24.32 -28.90 12.61
C PRO A 210 25.81 -28.95 12.99
N SER A 211 26.11 -28.60 14.24
CA SER A 211 27.45 -28.80 14.80
C SER A 211 27.66 -30.26 15.13
N PHE A 212 28.74 -30.86 14.63
CA PHE A 212 29.18 -32.20 15.02
C PHE A 212 30.34 -32.10 16.03
N ASN A 213 30.46 -33.10 16.91
CA ASN A 213 31.47 -33.13 17.96
C ASN A 213 32.42 -34.32 17.75
N SER A 214 33.70 -34.03 17.51
CA SER A 214 34.76 -35.03 17.36
C SER A 214 35.57 -35.30 18.64
N ALA A 215 35.29 -34.59 19.74
CA ALA A 215 36.08 -34.68 20.97
C ALA A 215 36.16 -36.10 21.53
N THR A 216 35.06 -36.86 21.43
CA THR A 216 35.00 -38.24 21.94
C THR A 216 35.95 -39.18 21.17
N LEU A 217 36.13 -38.97 19.86
CA LEU A 217 37.08 -39.76 19.07
C LEU A 217 38.53 -39.44 19.48
N ILE A 218 38.82 -38.16 19.73
CA ILE A 218 40.14 -37.72 20.19
C ILE A 218 40.45 -38.27 21.59
N GLU A 219 39.44 -38.32 22.47
CA GLU A 219 39.55 -38.94 23.79
C GLU A 219 39.86 -40.44 23.68
N TYR A 220 39.19 -41.16 22.77
CA TYR A 220 39.46 -42.57 22.50
C TYR A 220 40.89 -42.83 21.98
N GLU A 221 41.41 -41.96 21.12
CA GLU A 221 42.80 -42.04 20.63
C GLU A 221 43.85 -41.80 21.74
N SER A 222 43.44 -41.19 22.86
CA SER A 222 44.32 -40.79 23.97
C SER A 222 44.27 -41.75 25.16
N ILE A 223 43.47 -42.83 25.10
CA ILE A 223 43.34 -43.77 26.22
C ILE A 223 44.65 -44.54 26.42
N SER A 224 45.12 -44.57 27.67
CA SER A 224 46.41 -45.16 28.06
C SER A 224 46.56 -46.64 27.72
N ILE A 225 45.45 -47.37 27.60
CA ILE A 225 45.45 -48.80 27.24
C ILE A 225 46.12 -49.05 25.88
N LEU A 226 46.01 -48.10 24.94
CA LEU A 226 46.63 -48.19 23.62
C LEU A 226 48.17 -48.12 23.66
N SER A 227 48.73 -47.58 24.74
CA SER A 227 50.19 -47.53 24.96
C SER A 227 50.70 -48.70 25.82
N LYS A 228 49.80 -49.48 26.44
CA LYS A 228 50.15 -50.62 27.31
C LYS A 228 50.31 -51.86 26.45
N ARG A 229 51.40 -52.63 26.66
CA ARG A 229 51.48 -53.99 26.13
C ARG A 229 50.66 -54.91 27.02
N VAL A 230 49.57 -55.46 26.48
CA VAL A 230 48.74 -56.45 27.17
C VAL A 230 49.50 -57.78 27.15
N LEU A 231 50.16 -58.10 28.26
CA LEU A 231 50.91 -59.33 28.44
C LEU A 231 50.36 -60.04 29.68
N GLY A 232 50.27 -61.36 29.59
CA GLY A 232 49.94 -62.20 30.73
C GLY A 232 50.98 -62.13 31.86
N LYS A 233 50.66 -62.77 32.98
CA LYS A 233 51.47 -62.79 34.20
C LYS A 233 52.93 -63.14 33.89
N ALA A 234 53.84 -62.34 34.45
CA ALA A 234 55.28 -62.45 34.17
C ALA A 234 55.97 -63.63 34.86
N ASP A 235 55.38 -64.08 35.96
CA ASP A 235 55.98 -64.96 36.96
C ASP A 235 55.40 -66.37 36.85
N VAL A 236 55.36 -66.89 35.61
CA VAL A 236 54.93 -68.25 35.30
C VAL A 236 55.91 -68.88 34.32
N ASP A 237 56.13 -70.18 34.42
CA ASP A 237 57.20 -70.90 33.70
C ASP A 237 57.10 -70.76 32.18
N ILE A 238 55.88 -70.65 31.65
CA ILE A 238 55.64 -70.50 30.20
C ILE A 238 55.91 -69.08 29.69
N ALA A 239 55.87 -68.05 30.53
CA ALA A 239 55.88 -66.64 30.11
C ALA A 239 57.13 -66.25 29.30
N GLY A 240 58.29 -66.84 29.63
CA GLY A 240 59.55 -66.58 28.92
C GLY A 240 59.49 -66.98 27.45
N MET A 241 58.88 -68.13 27.14
CA MET A 241 58.70 -68.59 25.76
C MET A 241 57.70 -67.71 25.01
N ILE A 242 56.56 -67.39 25.64
CA ILE A 242 55.47 -66.63 25.02
C ILE A 242 55.95 -65.24 24.61
N ARG A 243 56.72 -64.58 25.48
CA ARG A 243 57.32 -63.27 25.20
C ARG A 243 58.34 -63.33 24.06
N LYS A 244 59.15 -64.38 24.01
CA LYS A 244 60.18 -64.55 22.97
C LYS A 244 59.56 -64.76 21.59
N LEU A 245 58.47 -65.53 21.51
CA LEU A 245 57.81 -65.88 20.25
C LEU A 245 56.70 -64.90 19.85
N GLY A 246 56.21 -64.07 20.78
CA GLY A 246 55.10 -63.14 20.53
C GLY A 246 53.80 -63.86 20.20
N ASN A 247 53.61 -65.09 20.70
CA ASN A 247 52.51 -65.99 20.31
C ASN A 247 51.39 -66.08 21.36
N SER A 248 51.23 -65.06 22.20
CA SER A 248 50.22 -65.02 23.29
C SER A 248 48.81 -65.29 22.76
N ASP A 249 48.41 -64.67 21.65
CA ASP A 249 47.08 -64.84 21.07
C ASP A 249 46.84 -66.26 20.56
N TRP A 250 47.86 -66.89 19.98
CA TRP A 250 47.79 -68.26 19.50
C TRP A 250 47.65 -69.24 20.67
N ILE A 251 48.38 -69.02 21.77
CA ILE A 251 48.24 -69.83 22.98
C ILE A 251 46.87 -69.63 23.62
N ARG A 252 46.34 -68.40 23.62
CA ARG A 252 45.00 -68.10 24.13
C ARG A 252 43.93 -68.86 23.36
N GLN A 253 44.02 -68.87 22.03
CA GLN A 253 43.12 -69.67 21.19
C GLN A 253 43.32 -71.18 21.42
N GLY A 254 44.58 -71.62 21.53
CA GLY A 254 44.95 -73.01 21.79
C GLY A 254 44.46 -73.54 23.14
N ARG A 255 44.33 -72.67 24.14
CA ARG A 255 43.85 -73.01 25.48
C ARG A 255 42.47 -73.66 25.45
N GLN A 256 41.55 -73.16 24.62
CA GLN A 256 40.20 -73.74 24.50
C GLN A 256 40.26 -75.21 24.06
N PHE A 257 41.07 -75.51 23.04
CA PHE A 257 41.26 -76.88 22.56
C PHE A 257 41.98 -77.78 23.57
N TYR A 258 42.85 -77.22 24.40
CA TYR A 258 43.54 -77.96 25.46
C TYR A 258 42.60 -78.33 26.62
N GLU A 259 41.69 -77.42 27.00
CA GLU A 259 40.64 -77.67 28.01
C GLU A 259 39.63 -78.72 27.52
N GLU A 260 39.23 -78.68 26.24
CA GLU A 260 38.36 -79.69 25.62
C GLU A 260 39.02 -81.08 25.52
N ASN A 261 40.34 -81.14 25.39
CA ASN A 261 41.12 -82.37 25.24
C ASN A 261 41.62 -82.93 26.60
N GLU A 262 40.93 -82.59 27.69
CA GLU A 262 41.12 -83.16 29.04
C GLU A 262 42.58 -83.12 29.55
N GLY A 263 43.34 -82.07 29.25
CA GLY A 263 44.72 -81.90 29.73
C GLY A 263 45.78 -82.59 28.87
N VAL A 264 45.42 -83.12 27.70
CA VAL A 264 46.37 -83.61 26.69
C VAL A 264 46.69 -82.50 25.70
N CYS A 265 47.98 -82.26 25.44
CA CYS A 265 48.41 -81.20 24.53
C CYS A 265 47.91 -81.46 23.09
N PRO A 266 47.15 -80.53 22.47
CA PRO A 266 46.58 -80.73 21.13
C PRO A 266 47.62 -80.74 20.00
N PHE A 267 48.86 -80.29 20.26
CA PHE A 267 49.93 -80.24 19.26
C PHE A 267 50.84 -81.47 19.28
N CYS A 268 51.38 -81.83 20.45
CA CYS A 268 52.29 -82.95 20.58
C CYS A 268 51.63 -84.25 21.09
N GLN A 269 50.35 -84.20 21.47
CA GLN A 269 49.55 -85.33 21.97
C GLN A 269 50.11 -85.99 23.24
N GLN A 270 50.92 -85.27 24.01
CA GLN A 270 51.46 -85.74 25.28
C GLN A 270 50.58 -85.28 26.44
N GLU A 271 50.48 -86.13 27.48
CA GLU A 271 49.91 -85.74 28.78
C GLU A 271 50.75 -84.62 29.39
N THR A 272 50.08 -83.62 29.94
CA THR A 272 50.74 -82.48 30.61
C THR A 272 50.63 -82.64 32.13
N ASN A 273 51.56 -82.05 32.87
CA ASN A 273 51.51 -82.05 34.33
C ASN A 273 50.59 -80.93 34.85
N ASP A 274 50.12 -81.10 36.09
CA ASP A 274 49.25 -80.12 36.76
C ASP A 274 49.89 -78.72 36.84
N ASP A 275 51.22 -78.64 36.91
CA ASP A 275 51.96 -77.37 36.98
C ASP A 275 51.91 -76.60 35.64
N PHE A 276 51.87 -77.29 34.50
CA PHE A 276 51.67 -76.68 33.18
C PHE A 276 50.26 -76.12 33.03
N ALA A 277 49.24 -76.88 33.43
CA ALA A 277 47.84 -76.43 33.39
C ALA A 277 47.63 -75.18 34.28
N LYS A 278 48.24 -75.17 35.47
CA LYS A 278 48.26 -73.99 36.35
C LYS A 278 48.99 -72.81 35.71
N SER A 279 50.18 -73.03 35.16
CA SER A 279 50.96 -71.96 34.48
C SER A 279 50.20 -71.38 33.29
N LEU A 280 49.46 -72.19 32.54
CA LEU A 280 48.64 -71.76 31.40
C LEU A 280 47.45 -70.91 31.85
N THR A 281 46.79 -71.31 32.94
CA THR A 281 45.67 -70.56 33.52
C THR A 281 46.14 -69.25 34.17
N GLU A 282 47.23 -69.29 34.93
CA GLU A 282 47.81 -68.12 35.61
C GLU A 282 48.42 -67.11 34.65
N TYR A 283 48.85 -67.54 33.45
CA TYR A 283 49.34 -66.61 32.43
C TYR A 283 48.24 -65.66 31.96
N PHE A 284 47.03 -66.18 31.70
CA PHE A 284 45.86 -65.40 31.30
C PHE A 284 45.03 -65.01 32.54
N ASP A 285 45.61 -64.15 33.36
CA ASP A 285 44.98 -63.66 34.58
C ASP A 285 43.84 -62.65 34.32
N GLU A 286 43.16 -62.25 35.40
CA GLU A 286 42.07 -61.27 35.35
C GLU A 286 42.51 -59.93 34.74
N THR A 287 43.77 -59.52 34.97
CA THR A 287 44.30 -58.27 34.39
C THR A 287 44.43 -58.35 32.87
N PHE A 288 44.89 -59.48 32.34
CA PHE A 288 44.98 -59.71 30.89
C PHE A 288 43.59 -59.68 30.22
N GLU A 289 42.60 -60.33 30.84
CA GLU A 289 41.23 -60.37 30.31
C GLU A 289 40.53 -59.00 30.42
N GLU A 290 40.72 -58.26 31.51
CA GLU A 290 40.20 -56.89 31.67
C GLU A 290 40.82 -55.91 30.67
N ASP A 291 42.15 -55.98 30.47
CA ASP A 291 42.84 -55.15 29.48
C ASP A 291 42.37 -55.47 28.05
N THR A 292 42.23 -56.75 27.72
CA THR A 292 41.71 -57.19 26.41
C THR A 292 40.30 -56.65 26.20
N LYS A 293 39.41 -56.84 27.17
CA LYS A 293 38.04 -56.35 27.09
C LYS A 293 37.98 -54.83 26.94
N THR A 294 38.84 -54.10 27.63
CA THR A 294 38.92 -52.64 27.51
C THR A 294 39.33 -52.21 26.10
N ILE A 295 40.25 -52.94 25.45
CA ILE A 295 40.62 -52.69 24.05
C ILE A 295 39.46 -53.02 23.11
N ASP A 296 38.79 -54.15 23.30
CA ASP A 296 37.66 -54.57 22.45
C ASP A 296 36.50 -53.57 22.54
N ASP A 297 36.16 -53.13 23.76
CA ASP A 297 35.15 -52.11 24.01
C ASP A 297 35.54 -50.76 23.38
N LEU A 298 36.82 -50.38 23.50
CA LEU A 298 37.35 -49.16 22.88
C LEU A 298 37.26 -49.22 21.35
N GLU A 299 37.64 -50.36 20.76
CA GLU A 299 37.55 -50.57 19.32
C GLU A 299 36.09 -50.43 18.87
N ALA A 300 35.16 -51.17 19.47
CA ALA A 300 33.74 -51.13 19.12
C ALA A 300 33.14 -49.73 19.24
N ASN A 301 33.44 -49.02 20.34
CA ASN A 301 32.97 -47.66 20.57
C ASN A 301 33.55 -46.66 19.58
N TYR A 302 34.84 -46.79 19.24
CA TYR A 302 35.49 -45.96 18.23
C TYR A 302 34.86 -46.16 16.86
N LYS A 303 34.64 -47.42 16.42
CA LYS A 303 33.96 -47.73 15.14
C LYS A 303 32.58 -47.09 15.06
N SER A 304 31.80 -47.25 16.12
CA SER A 304 30.43 -46.71 16.17
C SER A 304 30.43 -45.18 16.07
N LYS A 305 31.27 -44.50 16.86
CA LYS A 305 31.35 -43.03 16.83
C LYS A 305 31.93 -42.48 15.53
N ALA A 306 32.92 -43.14 14.95
CA ALA A 306 33.48 -42.75 13.67
C ALA A 306 32.43 -42.88 12.54
N ALA A 307 31.67 -43.98 12.51
CA ALA A 307 30.59 -44.17 11.54
C ALA A 307 29.49 -43.11 11.66
N LEU A 308 29.09 -42.74 12.88
CA LEU A 308 28.12 -41.67 13.11
C LEU A 308 28.63 -40.33 12.57
N LEU A 309 29.87 -39.96 12.86
CA LEU A 309 30.47 -38.72 12.35
C LEU A 309 30.53 -38.71 10.82
N GLN A 310 30.92 -39.82 10.20
CA GLN A 310 30.95 -39.96 8.74
C GLN A 310 29.55 -39.79 8.13
N GLN A 311 28.52 -40.32 8.79
CA GLN A 311 27.13 -40.18 8.35
C GLN A 311 26.65 -38.72 8.46
N GLU A 312 26.89 -38.05 9.59
CA GLU A 312 26.53 -36.64 9.78
C GLU A 312 27.14 -35.74 8.69
N ILE A 313 28.42 -35.94 8.37
CA ILE A 313 29.10 -35.19 7.30
C ILE A 313 28.49 -35.53 5.93
N THR A 314 28.14 -36.79 5.68
CA THR A 314 27.48 -37.21 4.43
C THR A 314 26.12 -36.54 4.26
N GLU A 315 25.34 -36.42 5.33
CA GLU A 315 24.04 -35.74 5.31
C GLU A 315 24.19 -34.25 4.98
N ILE A 316 25.20 -33.58 5.54
CA ILE A 316 25.52 -32.17 5.22
C ILE A 316 25.89 -32.02 3.74
N ILE A 317 26.71 -32.92 3.20
CA ILE A 317 27.09 -32.91 1.78
C ILE A 317 25.86 -33.14 0.88
N SER A 318 24.92 -34.00 1.29
CA SER A 318 23.70 -34.30 0.52
C SER A 318 22.72 -33.13 0.42
N LYS A 319 22.80 -32.17 1.36
CA LYS A 319 21.96 -30.97 1.43
C LYS A 319 22.85 -29.72 1.53
N PRO A 320 23.54 -29.36 0.45
CA PRO A 320 24.54 -28.32 0.50
C PRO A 320 23.92 -26.95 0.78
N SER A 321 24.52 -26.20 1.71
CA SER A 321 24.21 -24.78 1.87
C SER A 321 25.08 -23.92 0.98
N ARG A 322 24.54 -22.82 0.45
CA ARG A 322 25.30 -21.83 -0.32
C ARG A 322 26.49 -21.21 0.41
N PHE A 323 26.53 -21.34 1.73
CA PHE A 323 27.59 -20.79 2.58
C PHE A 323 28.69 -21.80 2.91
N LEU A 324 28.62 -23.01 2.36
CA LEU A 324 29.56 -24.09 2.62
C LEU A 324 30.36 -24.41 1.37
N ASP A 325 31.69 -24.51 1.52
CA ASP A 325 32.56 -25.03 0.47
C ASP A 325 32.46 -26.57 0.46
N ILE A 326 31.57 -27.08 -0.40
CA ILE A 326 31.25 -28.50 -0.52
C ILE A 326 32.45 -29.28 -1.05
N GLU A 327 33.23 -28.70 -1.96
CA GLU A 327 34.40 -29.35 -2.55
C GLU A 327 35.45 -29.60 -1.46
N LYS A 328 35.73 -28.57 -0.66
CA LYS A 328 36.64 -28.69 0.48
C LYS A 328 36.12 -29.69 1.52
N LEU A 329 34.83 -29.63 1.88
CA LEU A 329 34.26 -30.57 2.85
C LEU A 329 34.32 -32.02 2.36
N THR A 330 34.07 -32.25 1.07
CA THR A 330 34.14 -33.58 0.46
C THR A 330 35.56 -34.14 0.52
N LEU A 331 36.57 -33.30 0.28
CA LEU A 331 37.98 -33.69 0.39
C LEU A 331 38.36 -34.04 1.84
N GLU A 332 37.96 -33.21 2.81
CA GLU A 332 38.19 -33.48 4.23
C GLU A 332 37.49 -34.77 4.70
N LYS A 333 36.28 -35.04 4.19
CA LYS A 333 35.58 -36.31 4.45
C LYS A 333 36.37 -37.50 3.91
N GLN A 334 36.91 -37.43 2.69
CA GLN A 334 37.73 -38.51 2.13
C GLN A 334 38.98 -38.78 2.98
N LEU A 335 39.61 -37.73 3.51
CA LEU A 335 40.73 -37.86 4.44
C LEU A 335 40.30 -38.53 5.75
N LEU A 336 39.15 -38.14 6.32
CA LEU A 336 38.57 -38.78 7.50
C LEU A 336 38.28 -40.26 7.24
N ASP A 337 37.61 -40.59 6.14
CA ASP A 337 37.26 -41.96 5.76
C ASP A 337 38.52 -42.83 5.64
N THR A 338 39.58 -42.29 5.04
CA THR A 338 40.87 -42.97 4.92
C THR A 338 41.51 -43.20 6.28
N ARG A 339 41.47 -42.22 7.19
CA ARG A 339 42.04 -42.34 8.54
C ARG A 339 41.29 -43.36 9.40
N VAL A 340 39.96 -43.33 9.38
CA VAL A 340 39.12 -44.29 10.11
C VAL A 340 39.34 -45.70 9.57
N THR A 341 39.38 -45.87 8.25
CA THR A 341 39.65 -47.18 7.61
C THR A 341 41.05 -47.70 7.92
N ARG A 342 42.05 -46.83 8.10
CA ARG A 342 43.40 -47.25 8.50
C ARG A 342 43.49 -47.67 9.97
N TRP A 343 42.64 -47.09 10.82
CA TRP A 343 42.58 -47.40 12.25
C TRP A 343 41.79 -48.68 12.54
N LEU A 344 40.80 -48.98 11.69
CA LEU A 344 40.14 -50.27 11.59
C LEU A 344 41.10 -51.29 10.99
N PRO A 345 41.51 -52.34 11.71
CA PRO A 345 42.19 -53.45 11.08
C PRO A 345 41.20 -54.12 10.11
N SER A 346 41.26 -53.77 8.83
CA SER A 346 40.68 -54.60 7.78
C SER A 346 41.50 -55.87 7.75
N GLU A 347 40.95 -56.91 8.36
CA GLU A 347 41.63 -58.16 8.67
C GLU A 347 42.65 -57.97 9.79
N ILE A 348 42.54 -58.78 10.84
CA ILE A 348 43.72 -59.26 11.55
C ILE A 348 44.21 -60.43 10.70
N PRO A 349 45.07 -60.26 9.67
CA PRO A 349 45.99 -61.34 9.39
C PRO A 349 46.95 -61.32 10.58
N SER A 350 47.17 -62.50 11.14
CA SER A 350 48.23 -62.92 12.06
C SER A 350 49.61 -62.28 11.81
N ARG A 351 49.75 -60.96 11.95
CA ARG A 351 50.92 -60.14 11.64
C ARG A 351 51.05 -58.97 12.62
N ILE A 352 51.08 -59.30 13.90
CA ILE A 352 52.14 -58.78 14.77
C ILE A 352 53.15 -59.91 14.96
N LEU A 353 53.72 -60.34 13.84
CA LEU A 353 54.92 -61.14 13.77
C LEU A 353 55.85 -60.43 12.80
N LEU A 354 56.98 -59.99 13.36
CA LEU A 354 58.25 -59.70 12.70
C LEU A 354 58.35 -58.40 11.88
N ALA A 355 59.10 -57.45 12.45
CA ALA A 355 60.26 -56.86 11.78
C ALA A 355 61.27 -56.40 12.88
N PRO A 356 62.59 -56.40 12.59
CA PRO A 356 63.66 -56.36 13.60
C PRO A 356 63.77 -55.07 14.42
#